data_AF-A0A7H8UAH9-F1
#
_entry.id   AF-A0A7H8UAH9-F1
#
_cell.length_a   1.000
_cell.length_b   1.000
_cell.length_c   1.000
_cell.angle_alpha   90.00
_cell.angle_beta   90.00
_cell.angle_gamma   90.00
#
_symmetry.space_group_name_H-M   'P 1'
#
loop_
_entity.id
_entity.type
_entity.pdbx_description
1 polymer ?
#
loop_
_entity_poly.entity_id
_entity_poly.type
_entity_poly.pdbx_seq_one_letter_code
_entity_poly.pdbx_strand_id
1 'polypeptide(L)'
;MSYGEALDRLQYLLSDDDILMDNYFRETQLQTARQRFIGVKIGDEPQEQVLSEEEVAHGHKFLFPLHVFGYNWLQSNADSAALLGEYIRKVLSAYHGRLAVNKVILVTHSMGGLVARHYSENMGGQDLILGIVHGVMPDLGSPAAYRRMKIGERGITGMIIGDSAEKLMPVLAQSPGPLQLLPGMAYGPGWLKINSKETQLSLRWPIRMRKFI
;
A
#
# COMPACT_ATOMS: atom_id res chain seq x y z
N MET A 1 5.25 2.37 13.14
CA MET A 1 4.00 1.60 12.99
C MET A 1 4.40 0.19 12.58
N SER A 2 3.96 -0.84 13.31
CA SER A 2 4.20 -2.24 12.96
C SER A 2 3.02 -2.76 12.15
N TYR A 3 3.27 -3.54 11.10
CA TYR A 3 2.22 -4.18 10.30
C TYR A 3 1.80 -5.55 10.85
N GLY A 4 2.51 -6.09 11.85
CA GLY A 4 2.34 -7.48 12.30
C GLY A 4 0.89 -7.84 12.66
N GLU A 5 0.26 -7.08 13.56
CA GLU A 5 -1.12 -7.33 13.98
C GLU A 5 -2.13 -7.19 12.83
N ALA A 6 -1.95 -6.20 11.94
CA ALA A 6 -2.84 -6.01 10.80
C ALA A 6 -2.73 -7.16 9.79
N LEU A 7 -1.51 -7.66 9.54
CA LEU A 7 -1.27 -8.79 8.64
C LEU A 7 -1.78 -10.10 9.23
N ASP A 8 -1.60 -10.31 10.53
CA ASP A 8 -2.13 -11.48 11.24
C ASP A 8 -3.66 -11.54 11.17
N ARG A 9 -4.32 -10.42 11.47
CA ARG A 9 -5.78 -10.29 11.31
C ARG A 9 -6.21 -10.53 9.88
N LEU A 10 -5.51 -9.99 8.89
CA LEU A 10 -5.85 -10.20 7.48
C LEU A 10 -5.73 -11.67 7.09
N GLN A 11 -4.65 -12.36 7.49
CA GLN A 11 -4.48 -13.79 7.23
C GLN A 11 -5.59 -14.60 7.88
N TYR A 12 -5.97 -14.27 9.12
CA TYR A 12 -7.07 -14.93 9.83
C TYR A 12 -8.40 -14.76 9.08
N LEU A 13 -8.74 -13.55 8.64
CA LEU A 13 -9.97 -13.28 7.90
C LEU A 13 -10.01 -14.02 6.54
N LEU A 14 -8.85 -14.27 5.94
CA LEU A 14 -8.73 -14.96 4.65
C LEU A 14 -8.57 -16.48 4.77
N SER A 15 -8.46 -17.02 5.99
CA SER A 15 -8.23 -18.44 6.28
C SER A 15 -9.23 -18.97 7.30
N ASP A 16 -10.51 -18.71 7.04
CA ASP A 16 -11.65 -19.08 7.89
C ASP A 16 -12.41 -20.33 7.37
N ASP A 17 -11.78 -21.12 6.49
CA ASP A 17 -12.34 -22.35 5.91
C ASP A 17 -12.51 -23.48 6.96
N ASP A 18 -11.76 -23.42 8.06
CA ASP A 18 -11.89 -24.31 9.21
C ASP A 18 -13.28 -24.24 9.85
N ILE A 19 -13.88 -23.04 9.89
CA ILE A 19 -15.25 -22.83 10.39
C ILE A 19 -16.26 -23.58 9.51
N LEU A 20 -16.07 -23.60 8.19
CA LEU A 20 -16.94 -24.36 7.28
C LEU A 20 -16.81 -25.87 7.52
N MET A 21 -15.60 -26.36 7.75
CA MET A 21 -15.36 -27.77 8.06
C MET A 21 -15.99 -28.15 9.41
N ASP A 22 -15.83 -27.32 10.43
CA ASP A 22 -16.45 -27.56 11.74
C ASP A 22 -17.99 -27.56 11.64
N ASN A 23 -18.59 -26.64 10.88
CA ASN A 23 -20.03 -26.65 10.62
C ASN A 23 -20.50 -27.96 9.98
N TYR A 24 -19.73 -28.51 9.04
CA TYR A 24 -20.05 -29.78 8.39
C TYR A 24 -19.98 -30.97 9.36
N PHE A 25 -18.94 -31.06 10.19
CA PHE A 25 -18.73 -32.21 11.08
C PHE A 25 -19.50 -32.14 12.40
N ARG A 26 -19.78 -30.94 12.89
CA ARG A 26 -20.38 -30.72 14.22
C ARG A 26 -21.83 -30.23 14.18
N GLU A 27 -22.41 -30.16 12.98
CA GLU A 27 -23.77 -29.64 12.75
C GLU A 27 -23.98 -28.22 13.34
N THR A 28 -22.91 -27.41 13.38
CA THR A 28 -22.97 -26.01 13.81
C THR A 28 -23.31 -25.07 12.64
N GLN A 29 -23.72 -23.84 12.96
CA GLN A 29 -24.12 -22.81 12.00
C GLN A 29 -23.35 -21.50 12.24
N LEU A 30 -22.05 -21.59 12.50
CA LEU A 30 -21.22 -20.42 12.75
C LEU A 30 -20.92 -19.70 11.43
N GLN A 31 -21.10 -18.39 11.41
CA GLN A 31 -20.69 -17.57 10.27
C GLN A 31 -19.17 -17.40 10.23
N THR A 32 -18.59 -17.67 9.07
CA THR A 32 -17.18 -17.37 8.78
C THR A 32 -16.90 -15.87 8.83
N ALA A 33 -15.63 -15.48 8.89
CA ALA A 33 -15.26 -14.07 8.84
C ALA A 33 -15.73 -13.41 7.55
N ARG A 34 -15.52 -14.06 6.39
CA ARG A 34 -15.99 -13.59 5.07
C ARG A 34 -17.52 -13.48 5.01
N GLN A 35 -18.24 -14.45 5.56
CA GLN A 35 -19.72 -14.42 5.58
C GLN A 35 -20.29 -13.26 6.38
N ARG A 36 -19.60 -12.80 7.44
CA ARG A 36 -20.04 -11.64 8.22
C ARG A 36 -19.99 -10.32 7.46
N PHE A 37 -19.27 -10.26 6.34
CA PHE A 37 -19.21 -9.07 5.48
C PHE A 37 -20.26 -9.07 4.35
N ILE A 38 -21.09 -10.11 4.24
CA ILE A 38 -22.14 -10.17 3.22
C ILE A 38 -23.13 -9.03 3.44
N GLY A 39 -23.36 -8.23 2.40
CA GLY A 39 -24.27 -7.08 2.46
C GLY A 39 -23.77 -5.92 3.33
N VAL A 40 -22.56 -5.99 3.90
CA VAL A 40 -22.00 -4.96 4.77
C VAL A 40 -21.26 -3.91 3.94
N LYS A 41 -21.60 -2.63 4.17
CA LYS A 41 -20.80 -1.50 3.69
C LYS A 41 -19.65 -1.23 4.64
N ILE A 42 -18.45 -1.18 4.10
CA ILE A 42 -17.20 -0.88 4.80
C ILE A 42 -16.83 0.60 4.65
N GLY A 43 -17.26 1.24 3.56
CA GLY A 43 -17.09 2.67 3.31
C GLY A 43 -18.26 3.29 2.57
N ASP A 44 -17.95 4.20 1.64
CA ASP A 44 -18.93 4.93 0.85
C ASP A 44 -19.25 4.23 -0.50
N GLU A 45 -18.91 2.95 -0.64
CA GLU A 45 -19.18 2.20 -1.87
C GLU A 45 -20.69 2.11 -2.18
N PRO A 46 -21.05 2.08 -3.49
CA PRO A 46 -22.41 1.81 -3.93
C PRO A 46 -22.94 0.51 -3.32
N GLN A 47 -24.25 0.43 -3.11
CA GLN A 47 -24.87 -0.75 -2.50
C GLN A 47 -24.70 -2.00 -3.35
N GLU A 48 -24.53 -1.86 -4.67
CA GLU A 48 -24.26 -2.95 -5.60
C GLU A 48 -22.83 -3.53 -5.48
N GLN A 49 -21.95 -2.90 -4.70
CA GLN A 49 -20.56 -3.33 -4.50
C GLN A 49 -20.31 -4.03 -3.15
N VAL A 50 -21.36 -4.23 -2.34
CA VAL A 50 -21.24 -5.05 -1.12
C VAL A 50 -21.03 -6.52 -1.50
N LEU A 51 -20.32 -7.24 -0.64
CA LEU A 51 -20.01 -8.64 -0.88
C LEU A 51 -21.28 -9.49 -0.89
N SER A 52 -21.45 -10.32 -1.93
CA SER A 52 -22.56 -11.26 -2.08
C SER A 52 -22.23 -12.66 -1.54
N GLU A 53 -23.27 -13.46 -1.29
CA GLU A 53 -23.11 -14.88 -0.94
C GLU A 53 -22.35 -15.66 -2.02
N GLU A 54 -22.63 -15.39 -3.30
CA GLU A 54 -21.98 -16.04 -4.43
C GLU A 54 -20.48 -15.71 -4.49
N GLU A 55 -20.09 -14.47 -4.22
CA GLU A 55 -18.69 -14.04 -4.18
C GLU A 55 -17.94 -14.64 -2.98
N VAL A 56 -18.57 -14.70 -1.80
CA VAL A 56 -17.98 -15.40 -0.64
C VAL A 56 -17.77 -16.88 -0.96
N ALA A 57 -18.78 -17.55 -1.50
CA ALA A 57 -18.69 -18.96 -1.89
C ALA A 57 -17.63 -19.18 -2.99
N HIS A 58 -17.47 -18.24 -3.92
CA HIS A 58 -16.39 -18.27 -4.90
C HIS A 58 -15.02 -18.10 -4.24
N GLY A 59 -14.89 -17.19 -3.28
CA GLY A 59 -13.66 -16.97 -2.53
C GLY A 59 -13.17 -18.21 -1.77
N HIS A 60 -14.07 -19.02 -1.23
CA HIS A 60 -13.73 -20.30 -0.58
C HIS A 60 -13.17 -21.38 -1.55
N LYS A 61 -13.18 -21.14 -2.86
CA LYS A 61 -12.51 -22.01 -3.85
C LYS A 61 -11.01 -21.76 -3.96
N PHE A 62 -10.49 -20.73 -3.29
CA PHE A 62 -9.10 -20.32 -3.33
C PHE A 62 -8.48 -20.29 -1.94
N LEU A 63 -7.19 -20.62 -1.88
CA LEU A 63 -6.36 -20.34 -0.72
C LEU A 63 -5.68 -18.99 -0.91
N PHE A 64 -5.68 -18.16 0.13
CA PHE A 64 -5.04 -16.85 0.13
C PHE A 64 -3.85 -16.82 1.12
N PRO A 65 -2.73 -17.49 0.82
CA PRO A 65 -1.54 -17.37 1.65
C PRO A 65 -0.98 -15.95 1.56
N LEU A 66 -0.78 -15.31 2.71
CA LEU A 66 -0.25 -13.96 2.81
C LEU A 66 1.28 -13.98 2.71
N HIS A 67 1.80 -13.17 1.79
CA HIS A 67 3.23 -12.96 1.58
C HIS A 67 3.58 -11.51 1.85
N VAL A 68 4.73 -11.26 2.48
CA VAL A 68 5.19 -9.92 2.85
C VAL A 68 6.42 -9.53 2.04
N PHE A 69 6.27 -8.51 1.20
CA PHE A 69 7.37 -7.90 0.47
C PHE A 69 7.81 -6.60 1.16
N GLY A 70 8.90 -6.69 1.93
CA GLY A 70 9.63 -5.52 2.42
C GLY A 70 10.60 -5.03 1.35
N TYR A 71 10.76 -3.71 1.24
CA TYR A 71 11.70 -3.09 0.30
C TYR A 71 12.47 -1.94 0.96
N ASN A 72 13.61 -1.59 0.39
CA ASN A 72 14.38 -0.43 0.81
C ASN A 72 13.68 0.85 0.35
N TRP A 73 13.01 1.55 1.26
CA TRP A 73 12.26 2.77 0.96
C TRP A 73 13.15 3.99 0.64
N LEU A 74 14.47 3.91 0.79
CA LEU A 74 15.39 4.98 0.38
C LEU A 74 15.69 4.95 -1.12
N GLN A 75 15.70 3.76 -1.73
CA GLN A 75 15.99 3.60 -3.15
C GLN A 75 14.80 4.06 -4.02
N SER A 76 14.97 4.09 -5.34
CA SER A 76 13.88 4.51 -6.22
C SER A 76 12.71 3.52 -6.18
N ASN A 77 11.49 4.03 -6.41
CA ASN A 77 10.30 3.17 -6.56
C ASN A 77 10.42 2.24 -7.77
N ALA A 78 11.18 2.62 -8.81
CA ALA A 78 11.43 1.79 -9.99
C ALA A 78 12.30 0.57 -9.66
N ASP A 79 13.40 0.76 -8.91
CA ASP A 79 14.25 -0.36 -8.46
C ASP A 79 13.47 -1.29 -7.53
N SER A 80 12.66 -0.71 -6.63
CA SER A 80 11.79 -1.49 -5.72
C SER A 80 10.72 -2.26 -6.50
N ALA A 81 10.23 -1.72 -7.61
CA ALA A 81 9.26 -2.39 -8.48
C ALA A 81 9.88 -3.57 -9.23
N ALA A 82 11.14 -3.46 -9.66
CA ALA A 82 11.88 -4.58 -10.24
C ALA A 82 12.00 -5.74 -9.24
N LEU A 83 12.40 -5.45 -8.00
CA LEU A 83 12.49 -6.43 -6.92
C LEU A 83 11.12 -7.04 -6.56
N LEU A 84 10.04 -6.24 -6.60
CA LEU A 84 8.68 -6.75 -6.42
C LEU A 84 8.33 -7.79 -7.49
N GLY A 85 8.67 -7.53 -8.75
CA GLY A 85 8.43 -8.47 -9.84
C GLY A 85 9.20 -9.79 -9.66
N GLU A 86 10.45 -9.74 -9.21
CA GLU A 86 11.22 -10.94 -8.87
C GLU A 86 10.59 -11.72 -7.72
N TYR A 87 10.15 -11.02 -6.68
CA TYR A 87 9.48 -11.64 -5.54
C TYR A 87 8.16 -12.32 -5.95
N ILE A 88 7.32 -11.66 -6.75
CA ILE A 88 6.07 -12.24 -7.26
C ILE A 88 6.35 -13.52 -8.06
N ARG A 89 7.34 -13.51 -8.97
CA ARG A 89 7.72 -14.71 -9.73
C ARG A 89 8.19 -15.84 -8.82
N LYS A 90 8.97 -15.53 -7.78
CA LYS A 90 9.42 -16.49 -6.78
C LYS A 90 8.24 -17.11 -6.03
N VAL A 91 7.28 -16.30 -5.59
CA VAL A 91 6.07 -16.76 -4.88
C VAL A 91 5.25 -17.67 -5.79
N LEU A 92 4.94 -17.25 -7.02
CA LEU A 92 4.18 -18.07 -7.97
C LEU A 92 4.90 -19.40 -8.27
N SER A 93 6.22 -19.36 -8.46
CA SER A 93 7.03 -20.57 -8.66
C SER A 93 6.99 -21.53 -7.46
N ALA A 94 6.88 -21.03 -6.23
CA ALA A 94 6.80 -21.87 -5.03
C ALA A 94 5.49 -22.67 -4.94
N TYR A 95 4.42 -22.18 -5.58
CA TYR A 95 3.11 -22.84 -5.64
C TYR A 95 2.86 -23.60 -6.95
N HIS A 96 3.69 -23.39 -7.97
CA HIS A 96 3.57 -24.07 -9.25
C HIS A 96 3.51 -25.59 -9.08
N GLY A 97 2.50 -26.23 -9.68
CA GLY A 97 2.26 -27.67 -9.58
C GLY A 97 1.67 -28.16 -8.25
N ARG A 98 1.49 -27.27 -7.26
CA ARG A 98 0.83 -27.57 -5.97
C ARG A 98 -0.54 -26.94 -5.88
N LEU A 99 -0.68 -25.71 -6.37
CA LEU A 99 -1.92 -24.95 -6.43
C LEU A 99 -2.11 -24.39 -7.85
N ALA A 100 -3.36 -24.24 -8.28
CA ALA A 100 -3.69 -23.59 -9.55
C ALA A 100 -3.62 -22.05 -9.39
N VAL A 101 -2.40 -21.50 -9.31
CA VAL A 101 -2.16 -20.07 -9.08
C VAL A 101 -1.33 -19.47 -10.20
N ASN A 102 -1.93 -18.56 -10.96
CA ASN A 102 -1.26 -17.85 -12.06
C ASN A 102 -1.12 -16.35 -11.80
N LYS A 103 -1.79 -15.81 -10.77
CA LYS A 103 -1.82 -14.38 -10.45
C LYS A 103 -1.77 -14.13 -8.95
N VAL A 104 -1.36 -12.92 -8.57
CA VAL A 104 -1.36 -12.42 -7.20
C VAL A 104 -2.33 -11.25 -7.02
N ILE A 105 -2.81 -11.04 -5.81
CA ILE A 105 -3.48 -9.80 -5.40
C ILE A 105 -2.47 -9.00 -4.58
N LEU A 106 -2.27 -7.71 -4.90
CA LEU A 106 -1.39 -6.84 -4.14
C LEU A 106 -2.19 -5.98 -3.18
N VAL A 107 -1.80 -5.97 -1.92
CA VAL A 107 -2.31 -5.00 -0.92
C VAL A 107 -1.15 -4.09 -0.55
N THR A 108 -1.33 -2.79 -0.73
CA THR A 108 -0.26 -1.80 -0.58
C THR A 108 -0.61 -0.75 0.46
N HIS A 109 0.41 -0.19 1.11
CA HIS A 109 0.26 0.92 2.04
C HIS A 109 1.22 2.05 1.68
N SER A 110 0.72 3.28 1.70
CA SER A 110 1.50 4.51 1.47
C SER A 110 2.32 4.43 0.18
N MET A 111 3.63 4.68 0.24
CA MET A 111 4.53 4.65 -0.92
C MET A 111 4.60 3.29 -1.62
N GLY A 112 4.25 2.19 -0.95
CA GLY A 112 4.15 0.87 -1.58
C GLY A 112 3.15 0.84 -2.74
N GLY A 113 2.15 1.73 -2.74
CA GLY A 113 1.24 1.88 -3.87
C GLY A 113 1.94 2.41 -5.13
N LEU A 114 2.91 3.32 -4.98
CA LEU A 114 3.71 3.83 -6.12
C LEU A 114 4.61 2.74 -6.70
N VAL A 115 5.19 1.90 -5.84
CA VAL A 115 5.98 0.72 -6.25
C VAL A 115 5.11 -0.25 -7.06
N ALA A 116 3.95 -0.64 -6.51
CA ALA A 116 3.05 -1.57 -7.19
C ALA A 116 2.51 -1.01 -8.51
N ARG A 117 2.15 0.27 -8.53
CA ARG A 117 1.68 0.95 -9.76
C ARG A 117 2.80 1.04 -10.80
N HIS A 118 4.03 1.33 -10.40
CA HIS A 118 5.15 1.33 -11.35
C HIS A 118 5.39 -0.06 -11.95
N TYR A 119 5.35 -1.12 -11.13
CA TYR A 119 5.48 -2.49 -11.62
C TYR A 119 4.33 -2.88 -12.57
N SER A 120 3.08 -2.59 -12.17
CA SER A 120 1.88 -2.88 -12.96
C SER A 120 1.91 -2.15 -14.31
N GLU A 121 2.01 -0.82 -14.29
CA GLU A 121 1.74 0.02 -15.46
C GLU A 121 2.95 0.23 -16.37
N ASN A 122 4.18 0.13 -15.84
CA ASN A 122 5.40 0.47 -16.59
C ASN A 122 6.32 -0.73 -16.84
N MET A 123 6.09 -1.87 -16.18
CA MET A 123 6.97 -3.05 -16.26
C MET A 123 6.26 -4.33 -16.71
N GLY A 124 5.02 -4.22 -17.20
CA GLY A 124 4.22 -5.37 -17.64
C GLY A 124 3.73 -6.27 -16.51
N GLY A 125 3.71 -5.79 -15.27
CA GLY A 125 3.29 -6.56 -14.10
C GLY A 125 1.82 -7.01 -14.15
N GLN A 126 0.99 -6.35 -14.96
CA GLN A 126 -0.43 -6.64 -15.18
C GLN A 126 -0.75 -8.11 -15.52
N ASP A 127 0.17 -8.83 -16.16
CA ASP A 127 -0.04 -10.23 -16.54
C ASP A 127 -0.06 -11.15 -15.32
N LEU A 128 0.68 -10.78 -14.27
CA LEU A 128 0.84 -11.56 -13.03
C LEU A 128 -0.02 -11.04 -11.88
N ILE A 129 -0.71 -9.90 -12.05
CA ILE A 129 -1.52 -9.27 -11.01
C ILE A 129 -3.01 -9.43 -11.37
N LEU A 130 -3.80 -9.91 -10.42
CA LEU A 130 -5.27 -9.99 -10.55
C LEU A 130 -5.93 -8.65 -10.18
N GLY A 131 -5.41 -7.99 -9.15
CA GLY A 131 -5.90 -6.70 -8.68
C GLY A 131 -4.98 -6.10 -7.63
N ILE A 132 -5.14 -4.79 -7.38
CA ILE A 132 -4.36 -4.04 -6.41
C ILE A 132 -5.29 -3.26 -5.48
N VAL A 133 -5.10 -3.40 -4.18
CA VAL A 133 -5.74 -2.61 -3.14
C VAL A 133 -4.74 -1.58 -2.62
N HIS A 134 -5.07 -0.29 -2.76
CA HIS A 134 -4.21 0.81 -2.30
C HIS A 134 -4.72 1.41 -0.99
N GLY A 135 -3.93 1.29 0.07
CA GLY A 135 -4.13 2.01 1.32
C GLY A 135 -3.30 3.30 1.35
N VAL A 136 -3.97 4.45 1.48
CA VAL A 136 -3.35 5.79 1.70
C VAL A 136 -2.17 6.12 0.77
N MET A 137 -2.26 5.72 -0.51
CA MET A 137 -1.22 5.98 -1.51
C MET A 137 -1.09 7.49 -1.77
N PRO A 138 0.12 8.09 -1.70
CA PRO A 138 0.35 9.49 -2.02
C PRO A 138 0.59 9.65 -3.54
N ASP A 139 -0.46 9.41 -4.34
CA ASP A 139 -0.40 9.40 -5.80
C ASP A 139 0.06 10.73 -6.43
N LEU A 140 -0.21 11.86 -5.77
CA LEU A 140 0.22 13.20 -6.18
C LEU A 140 1.43 13.72 -5.37
N GLY A 141 1.96 12.92 -4.45
CA GLY A 141 2.95 13.33 -3.45
C GLY A 141 2.32 13.84 -2.15
N SER A 142 3.16 14.31 -1.23
CA SER A 142 2.76 14.68 0.13
C SER A 142 3.57 15.87 0.68
N PRO A 143 2.92 16.98 1.07
CA PRO A 143 3.58 18.10 1.77
C PRO A 143 4.26 17.68 3.07
N ALA A 144 3.85 16.55 3.66
CA ALA A 144 4.49 16.01 4.85
C ALA A 144 5.95 15.60 4.57
N ALA A 145 6.30 15.20 3.35
CA ALA A 145 7.69 14.92 2.96
C ALA A 145 8.56 16.18 3.07
N TYR A 146 8.09 17.32 2.56
CA TYR A 146 8.78 18.61 2.70
C TYR A 146 8.90 19.03 4.17
N ARG A 147 7.82 18.89 4.96
CA ARG A 147 7.84 19.19 6.39
C ARG A 147 8.93 18.40 7.11
N ARG A 148 9.02 17.09 6.86
CA ARG A 148 10.02 16.20 7.48
C ARG A 148 11.45 16.62 7.16
N MET A 149 11.71 16.99 5.91
CA MET A 149 13.00 17.55 5.50
C MET A 149 13.32 18.86 6.22
N LYS A 150 12.32 19.72 6.43
CA LYS A 150 12.54 21.07 6.98
C LYS A 150 12.60 21.14 8.50
N ILE A 151 11.86 20.29 9.21
CA ILE A 151 11.72 20.38 10.67
C ILE A 151 11.80 19.03 11.41
N GLY A 152 12.11 17.93 10.72
CA GLY A 152 12.10 16.60 11.32
C GLY A 152 10.73 15.92 11.35
N GLU A 153 10.69 14.67 11.81
CA GLU A 153 9.44 13.95 12.10
C GLU A 153 9.04 14.11 13.57
N ARG A 154 7.74 14.15 13.86
CA ARG A 154 7.22 14.30 15.23
C ARG A 154 6.92 12.96 15.90
N GLY A 155 6.88 12.98 17.22
CA GLY A 155 6.46 11.85 18.04
C GLY A 155 7.46 10.69 18.05
N ILE A 156 6.98 9.51 18.42
CA ILE A 156 7.82 8.32 18.63
C ILE A 156 8.58 7.92 17.35
N THR A 157 7.96 8.08 16.18
CA THR A 157 8.64 7.84 14.90
C THR A 157 9.85 8.76 14.72
N GLY A 158 9.72 10.04 15.08
CA GLY A 158 10.82 11.03 15.00
C GLY A 158 12.02 10.66 15.87
N MET A 159 11.79 10.05 17.04
CA MET A 159 12.90 9.58 17.89
C MET A 159 13.77 8.51 17.20
N ILE A 160 13.20 7.77 16.23
CA ILE A 160 13.89 6.68 15.52
C ILE A 160 14.51 7.18 14.22
N ILE A 161 13.73 7.90 13.40
CA ILE A 161 14.17 8.28 12.05
C ILE A 161 14.81 9.67 11.97
N GLY A 162 14.61 10.51 12.99
CA GLY A 162 15.11 11.87 13.07
C GLY A 162 14.00 12.88 13.36
N ASP A 163 14.15 13.59 14.47
CA ASP A 163 13.22 14.59 15.01
C ASP A 163 13.57 16.03 14.62
N SER A 164 14.64 16.20 13.84
CA SER A 164 15.11 17.51 13.36
C SER A 164 15.53 17.48 11.90
N ALA A 165 15.68 18.67 11.32
CA ALA A 165 16.14 18.83 9.94
C ALA A 165 17.58 18.33 9.75
N GLU A 166 18.45 18.58 10.72
CA GLU A 166 19.85 18.18 10.70
C GLU A 166 20.00 16.66 10.64
N LYS A 167 19.08 15.92 11.26
CA LYS A 167 19.05 14.45 11.25
C LYS A 167 18.45 13.89 9.96
N LEU A 168 17.32 14.43 9.50
CA LEU A 168 16.58 13.87 8.35
C LEU A 168 17.05 14.39 7.00
N MET A 169 17.32 15.69 6.87
CA MET A 169 17.58 16.32 5.57
C MET A 169 18.75 15.67 4.80
N PRO A 170 19.91 15.36 5.41
CA PRO A 170 21.01 14.74 4.67
C PRO A 170 20.65 13.39 4.04
N VAL A 171 19.83 12.59 4.75
CA VAL A 171 19.37 11.28 4.27
C VAL A 171 18.30 11.46 3.19
N LEU A 172 17.24 12.20 3.48
CA LEU A 172 16.10 12.34 2.59
C LEU A 172 16.47 13.07 1.28
N ALA A 173 17.38 14.03 1.33
CA ALA A 173 17.82 14.77 0.14
C ALA A 173 18.71 13.96 -0.82
N GLN A 174 19.31 12.86 -0.33
CA GLN A 174 20.18 11.98 -1.11
C GLN A 174 19.48 10.66 -1.49
N SER A 175 18.21 10.51 -1.13
CA SER A 175 17.47 9.26 -1.31
C SER A 175 16.33 9.45 -2.32
N PRO A 176 16.34 8.74 -3.46
CA PRO A 176 15.30 8.88 -4.48
C PRO A 176 13.88 8.62 -3.96
N GLY A 177 13.67 7.60 -3.12
CA GLY A 177 12.33 7.25 -2.62
C GLY A 177 11.63 8.41 -1.90
N PRO A 178 12.24 9.00 -0.84
CA PRO A 178 11.70 10.20 -0.19
C PRO A 178 11.49 11.40 -1.11
N LEU A 179 12.37 11.61 -2.10
CA LEU A 179 12.21 12.70 -3.07
C LEU A 179 11.00 12.48 -3.99
N GLN A 180 10.71 11.22 -4.35
CA GLN A 180 9.52 10.84 -5.13
C GLN A 180 8.20 11.02 -4.36
N LEU A 181 8.24 11.26 -3.04
CA LEU A 181 7.07 11.63 -2.23
C LEU A 181 6.78 13.13 -2.21
N LEU A 182 7.67 13.99 -2.72
CA LEU A 182 7.41 15.42 -2.71
C LEU A 182 6.24 15.78 -3.64
N PRO A 183 5.42 16.80 -3.31
CA PRO A 183 4.32 17.22 -4.15
C PRO A 183 4.75 17.50 -5.59
N GLY A 184 4.20 16.74 -6.53
CA GLY A 184 4.45 16.91 -7.95
C GLY A 184 3.63 18.05 -8.56
N MET A 185 3.81 18.28 -9.86
CA MET A 185 3.03 19.25 -10.64
C MET A 185 1.51 19.08 -10.46
N ALA A 186 1.06 17.81 -10.47
CA ALA A 186 -0.35 17.45 -10.39
C ALA A 186 -0.96 17.61 -8.99
N TYR A 187 -0.14 17.74 -7.93
CA TYR A 187 -0.64 18.09 -6.59
C TYR A 187 -1.30 19.48 -6.57
N GLY A 188 -0.89 20.35 -7.49
CA GLY A 188 -1.40 21.71 -7.61
C GLY A 188 -0.67 22.72 -6.71
N PRO A 189 -0.87 24.02 -6.95
CA PRO A 189 -0.27 25.08 -6.14
C PRO A 189 -0.96 25.20 -4.76
N GLY A 190 -0.45 26.07 -3.88
CA GLY A 190 -1.15 26.39 -2.62
C GLY A 190 -0.72 25.59 -1.40
N TRP A 191 0.01 24.48 -1.59
CA TRP A 191 0.42 23.59 -0.50
C TRP A 191 1.56 24.15 0.35
N LEU A 192 2.38 25.06 -0.19
CA LEU A 192 3.41 25.79 0.53
C LEU A 192 3.05 27.27 0.61
N LYS A 193 2.84 27.75 1.84
CA LYS A 193 2.48 29.14 2.17
C LYS A 193 3.56 29.73 3.06
N ILE A 194 4.00 30.94 2.71
CA ILE A 194 4.97 31.74 3.47
C ILE A 194 4.17 32.90 4.05
N ASN A 195 4.04 32.92 5.38
CA ASN A 195 3.34 33.97 6.10
C ASN A 195 4.38 34.92 6.71
N SER A 196 4.31 36.19 6.35
CA SER A 196 4.91 37.32 7.06
C SER A 196 3.85 38.02 7.90
N LYS A 197 4.25 38.85 8.88
CA LYS A 197 3.33 39.63 9.73
C LYS A 197 2.32 40.47 8.93
N GLU A 198 2.64 40.83 7.69
CA GLU A 198 1.85 41.73 6.83
C GLU A 198 1.39 41.09 5.51
N THR A 199 1.88 39.89 5.16
CA THR A 199 1.60 39.31 3.83
C THR A 199 1.64 37.79 3.87
N GLN A 200 0.64 37.17 3.24
CA GLN A 200 0.64 35.74 2.94
C GLN A 200 0.99 35.53 1.47
N LEU A 201 2.15 34.93 1.21
CA LEU A 201 2.58 34.52 -0.12
C LEU A 201 2.37 33.02 -0.27
N SER A 202 1.71 32.61 -1.35
CA SER A 202 1.68 31.20 -1.74
C SER A 202 2.56 31.00 -2.97
N LEU A 203 3.38 29.96 -2.94
CA LEU A 203 4.17 29.58 -4.10
C LEU A 203 3.20 29.11 -5.20
N ARG A 204 3.16 29.88 -6.29
CA ARG A 204 2.37 29.59 -7.49
C ARG A 204 3.05 28.61 -8.44
N TRP A 205 4.37 28.39 -8.27
CA TRP A 205 5.16 27.55 -9.15
C TRP A 205 5.39 26.16 -8.54
N PRO A 206 5.15 25.10 -9.30
CA PRO A 206 5.55 23.76 -8.90
C PRO A 206 7.08 23.66 -8.93
N ILE A 207 7.65 22.97 -7.93
CA ILE A 207 9.09 22.73 -7.85
C ILE A 207 9.46 21.82 -9.03
N ARG A 208 10.27 22.34 -9.97
CA ARG A 208 10.77 21.61 -11.12
C ARG A 208 11.85 20.62 -10.65
N MET A 209 11.45 19.52 -10.01
CA MET A 209 12.35 18.39 -9.83
C MET A 209 12.56 17.76 -11.20
N ARG A 210 13.80 17.82 -11.71
CA ARG A 210 14.17 17.07 -12.92
C ARG A 210 13.77 15.61 -12.70
N LYS A 211 13.12 15.03 -13.71
CA LYS A 211 12.60 13.65 -13.70
C LYS A 211 13.62 12.70 -13.08
N PHE A 212 13.29 12.15 -11.91
CA PHE A 212 13.85 10.91 -11.36
C PHE A 212 12.82 9.79 -11.56
N ILE A 213 12.36 9.65 -12.80
CA ILE A 213 11.56 8.51 -13.28
C ILE A 213 12.38 7.87 -14.38
#